data_AF-A0A1W1I7I6-F1
#
_entry.id   AF-A0A1W1I7I6-F1
#
_cell.length_a   1.000
_cell.length_b   1.000
_cell.length_c   1.000
_cell.angle_alpha   90.00
_cell.angle_beta   90.00
_cell.angle_gamma   90.00
#
_symmetry.space_group_name_H-M   'P 1'
#
loop_
_entity.id
_entity.type
_entity.pdbx_description
1 polymer ?
#
loop_
_entity_poly.entity_id
_entity_poly.type
_entity_poly.pdbx_seq_one_letter_code
_entity_poly.pdbx_strand_id
1 'polypeptide(L)' 'MPVQPDTDTQAVGRCADCGKWNTHLVGYVDTLAPIRLELCDLCWHARQHRQNFSGGCCG' A
#
# COMPACT_ATOMS: atom_id res chain seq x y z
N MET A 1 10.28 14.04 2.33
CA MET A 1 9.49 14.21 1.09
C MET A 1 8.22 13.38 1.28
N PRO A 2 7.00 13.94 1.16
CA PRO A 2 5.78 13.15 1.27
C PRO A 2 5.68 12.22 0.05
N VAL A 3 5.52 10.93 0.31
CA VAL A 3 5.21 9.91 -0.72
C VAL A 3 3.82 10.24 -1.27
N GLN A 4 3.75 10.61 -2.56
CA GLN A 4 2.48 10.88 -3.23
C GLN A 4 1.92 9.55 -3.74
N PRO A 5 0.63 9.25 -3.51
CA PRO A 5 0.01 8.10 -4.15
C PRO A 5 -0.04 8.36 -5.65
N ASP A 6 0.55 7.47 -6.45
CA ASP A 6 0.23 7.40 -7.87
C ASP A 6 -1.29 7.14 -7.93
N THR A 7 -2.04 8.12 -8.43
CA THR A 7 -3.52 8.15 -8.44
C THR A 7 -4.09 7.19 -9.49
N ASP A 8 -3.47 6.03 -9.62
CA ASP A 8 -3.82 4.94 -10.49
C ASP A 8 -4.30 3.82 -9.56
N THR A 9 -5.47 4.07 -8.99
CA THR A 9 -6.21 3.10 -8.20
C THR A 9 -6.53 1.90 -9.09
N GLN A 10 -5.84 0.78 -8.91
CA GLN A 10 -6.17 -0.44 -9.65
C GLN A 10 -7.39 -1.13 -9.06
N ALA A 11 -8.24 -1.61 -9.96
CA ALA A 11 -9.42 -2.40 -9.65
C ALA A 11 -9.02 -3.84 -9.31
N VAL A 12 -9.34 -4.27 -8.09
CA VAL A 12 -9.26 -5.64 -7.55
C VAL A 12 -7.90 -6.33 -7.69
N GLY A 13 -7.17 -6.43 -6.58
CA GLY A 13 -5.92 -7.20 -6.52
C GLY A 13 -5.57 -7.63 -5.10
N ARG A 14 -4.35 -8.14 -4.92
CA ARG A 14 -3.85 -8.60 -3.62
C ARG A 14 -2.90 -7.55 -3.02
N CYS A 15 -3.19 -7.10 -1.81
CA CYS A 15 -2.33 -6.16 -1.08
C CYS A 15 -0.95 -6.78 -0.85
N ALA A 16 0.12 -6.08 -1.21
CA ALA A 16 1.49 -6.55 -1.08
C ALA A 16 1.93 -6.73 0.38
N ASP A 17 1.29 -6.04 1.32
CA ASP A 17 1.66 -6.04 2.74
C ASP A 17 0.83 -7.05 3.55
N CYS A 18 -0.50 -6.91 3.55
CA CYS A 18 -1.38 -7.81 4.30
C CYS A 18 -1.79 -9.07 3.51
N GLY A 19 -1.49 -9.17 2.22
CA GLY A 19 -1.81 -10.33 1.39
C GLY A 19 -3.31 -10.56 1.15
N LYS A 20 -4.21 -9.70 1.63
CA LYS A 20 -5.66 -9.81 1.39
C LYS A 20 -6.04 -9.28 0.01
N TRP A 21 -7.05 -9.91 -0.58
CA TRP A 21 -7.72 -9.39 -1.77
C TRP A 21 -8.54 -8.16 -1.42
N ASN A 22 -8.31 -7.07 -2.15
CA ASN A 22 -9.00 -5.81 -1.97
C ASN A 22 -9.49 -5.30 -3.32
N THR A 23 -10.67 -4.70 -3.34
CA THR A 23 -11.24 -4.07 -4.54
C THR A 23 -10.56 -2.76 -4.90
N HIS A 24 -9.93 -2.12 -3.91
CA HIS A 24 -9.24 -0.85 -4.02
C HIS A 24 -7.79 -1.02 -3.55
N LEU A 25 -6.84 -0.78 -4.45
CA LEU A 25 -5.42 -0.78 -4.16
C LEU A 25 -4.80 0.55 -4.57
N VAL A 26 -3.97 1.09 -3.69
CA VAL A 26 -3.14 2.27 -3.87
C VAL A 26 -1.77 1.81 -4.35
N GLY A 27 -1.43 2.18 -5.58
CA GLY A 27 -0.08 2.00 -6.10
C GLY A 27 0.87 3.01 -5.47
N TYR A 28 2.01 2.53 -4.98
CA TYR A 28 3.09 3.40 -4.53
C TYR A 28 4.43 2.90 -5.05
N VAL A 29 5.31 3.83 -5.38
CA VAL A 29 6.70 3.53 -5.73
C VAL A 29 7.54 3.73 -4.48
N ASP A 30 8.20 2.67 -4.01
CA ASP A 30 9.14 2.81 -2.90
C ASP A 30 10.37 3.61 -3.37
N THR A 31 10.80 4.59 -2.58
CA THR A 31 11.96 5.42 -2.92
C THR A 31 13.28 4.69 -2.68
N LEU A 32 13.29 3.64 -1.85
CA LEU A 32 14.48 2.84 -1.54
C LEU A 32 14.73 1.75 -2.58
N ALA A 33 13.67 1.23 -3.19
CA ALA A 33 13.74 0.32 -4.32
C ALA A 33 12.64 0.72 -5.30
N PRO A 34 12.94 1.03 -6.57
CA PRO A 34 11.97 1.51 -7.57
C PRO A 34 11.03 0.39 -8.03
N ILE A 35 10.39 -0.26 -7.07
CA ILE A 35 9.43 -1.33 -7.24
C ILE A 35 8.08 -0.70 -6.93
N ARG A 36 7.14 -0.85 -7.86
CA ARG A 36 5.75 -0.45 -7.65
C ARG A 36 5.09 -1.51 -6.78
N LEU A 37 4.61 -1.10 -5.62
CA LEU A 37 3.93 -1.95 -4.65
C LEU A 37 2.50 -1.46 -4.50
N GLU A 38 1.57 -2.41 -4.38
CA GLU A 38 0.14 -2.12 -4.31
C GLU A 38 -0.35 -2.43 -2.91
N LEU A 39 -0.90 -1.43 -2.22
CA LEU A 39 -1.39 -1.55 -0.84
C LEU A 39 -2.88 -1.27 -0.80
N CYS A 40 -3.63 -1.95 0.06
CA CYS A 40 -4.99 -1.48 0.36
C CYS A 40 -4.94 -0.16 1.15
N ASP A 41 -6.05 0.58 1.19
CA ASP A 41 -6.12 1.88 1.90
C ASP A 41 -5.65 1.82 3.34
N LEU A 42 -5.96 0.73 4.05
CA LEU A 42 -5.55 0.54 5.44
C LEU A 42 -4.03 0.45 5.59
N CYS A 43 -3.40 -0.37 4.74
CA CYS A 43 -1.94 -0.54 4.77
C CYS A 43 -1.22 0.70 4.22
N TRP A 44 -1.83 1.38 3.25
CA TRP A 44 -1.34 2.66 2.75
C TRP A 44 -1.35 3.74 3.83
N HIS A 45 -2.47 3.94 4.52
CA HIS A 45 -2.55 4.90 5.63
C HIS A 45 -1.60 4.53 6.77
N ALA A 46 -1.53 3.26 7.17
CA ALA A 46 -0.61 2.81 8.21
C ALA A 46 0.85 3.14 7.85
N ARG A 47 1.24 2.93 6.58
CA ARG A 47 2.55 3.28 6.04
C ARG A 47 2.79 4.79 6.03
N GLN A 48 1.80 5.60 5.62
CA GLN A 48 1.91 7.06 5.66
C GLN A 48 2.16 7.60 7.07
N HIS A 49 1.57 6.98 8.08
CA HIS A 49 1.80 7.30 9.49
C HIS A 49 3.12 6.73 10.05
N ARG A 50 4.00 6.18 9.20
CA ARG A 50 5.26 5.49 9.57
C ARG A 50 5.08 4.40 10.63
N GLN A 51 3.89 3.81 10.72
CA GLN A 51 3.69 2.67 11.60
C GLN A 51 4.22 1.45 10.85
N ASN A 52 5.40 0.97 11.26
CA ASN A 52 6.04 -0.20 10.67
C ASN A 52 5.28 -1.46 11.13
N PHE A 53 4.18 -1.78 10.45
CA PHE A 53 3.33 -2.91 10.80
C PHE A 53 3.79 -4.16 10.06
N SER A 54 4.74 -4.87 10.63
CA SER A 54 5.11 -6.23 10.18
C SER A 54 4.01 -7.29 10.45
N GLY A 55 2.76 -6.89 10.74
CA GLY A 55 1.78 -7.72 11.45
C GLY A 55 0.32 -7.65 11.00
N GLY A 56 -0.02 -6.94 9.91
CA GLY A 56 -1.37 -6.98 9.33
C GLY A 56 -2.27 -5.81 9.73
N CYS A 57 -2.30 -4.82 8.85
CA CYS A 57 -3.26 -3.70 8.81
C CYS A 57 -4.69 -4.13 8.47
N CYS A 58 -4.86 -5.34 7.91
CA CYS A 58 -6.13 -5.89 7.47
C CYS A 58 -6.55 -7.00 8.45
N GLY A 59 -7.09 -6.65 9.63
CA GLY A 59 -7.73 -7.60 10.55
C GLY A 59 -8.78 -8.45 9.85
#